data_AF-A0A8J7CAB3-F1
#
_entry.id   AF-A0A8J7CAB3-F1
#
_cell.length_a   1.000
_cell.length_b   1.000
_cell.length_c   1.000
_cell.angle_alpha   90.00
_cell.angle_beta   90.00
_cell.angle_gamma   90.00
#
_symmetry.space_group_name_H-M   'P 1'
#
loop_
_entity.id
_entity.type
_entity.pdbx_description
1 polymer ?
#
loop_
_entity_poly.entity_id
_entity_poly.type
_entity_poly.pdbx_seq_one_letter_code
_entity_poly.pdbx_strand_id
1 'polypeptide(L)'
;MTLLSDDKIYQKIGKIVAQFDLYKCDECAIAVMQWLQENGIEGKVILIKTKKRKEYYILSTRLERRGINQSITLNGKHYGVEVRGQVFDNLSTDGLTREDWINDFHCPSEQFIIEELPEL
;
A
#
# COMPACT_ATOMS: atom_id res chain seq x y z
N MET A 1 6.80 23.38 4.50
CA MET A 1 7.89 22.40 4.72
C MET A 1 7.73 21.84 6.11
N THR A 2 7.53 20.54 6.26
CA THR A 2 7.41 19.89 7.56
C THR A 2 8.76 19.75 8.26
N LEU A 3 8.76 19.96 9.58
CA LEU A 3 9.92 19.78 10.47
C LEU A 3 10.02 18.36 11.03
N LEU A 4 9.21 17.42 10.54
CA LEU A 4 9.23 16.03 11.00
C LEU A 4 10.33 15.26 10.28
N SER A 5 11.13 14.51 11.04
CA SER A 5 12.05 13.53 10.47
C SER A 5 11.28 12.37 9.82
N ASP A 6 11.90 11.72 8.85
CA ASP A 6 11.31 10.59 8.14
C ASP A 6 10.84 9.49 9.11
N ASP A 7 11.64 9.14 10.13
CA ASP A 7 11.25 8.18 11.16
C ASP A 7 9.95 8.55 11.89
N LYS A 8 9.74 9.83 12.19
CA LYS A 8 8.51 10.29 12.85
C LYS A 8 7.32 10.23 11.91
N ILE A 9 7.54 10.50 10.62
CA ILE A 9 6.52 10.38 9.58
C ILE A 9 6.12 8.90 9.47
N TYR A 10 7.08 7.99 9.29
CA TYR A 10 6.83 6.56 9.17
C TYR A 10 6.14 5.98 10.40
N GLN A 11 6.57 6.33 11.61
CA GLN A 11 5.89 5.90 12.84
C GLN A 11 4.44 6.39 12.95
N LYS A 12 4.13 7.58 12.42
CA LYS A 12 2.76 8.10 12.41
C LYS A 12 1.90 7.39 11.38
N ILE A 13 2.43 7.17 10.19
CA ILE A 13 1.74 6.42 9.13
C ILE A 13 1.50 4.97 9.55
N GLY A 14 2.50 4.31 10.15
CA GLY A 14 2.34 2.96 10.69
C GLY A 14 1.19 2.85 11.71
N LYS A 15 0.98 3.88 12.55
CA LYS A 15 -0.17 3.93 13.48
C LYS A 15 -1.52 4.10 12.79
N ILE A 16 -1.56 4.81 11.66
CA ILE A 16 -2.78 4.95 10.83
C ILE A 16 -3.07 3.60 10.17
N VAL A 17 -2.08 3.06 9.48
CA VAL A 17 -2.12 1.77 8.78
C VAL A 17 -2.60 0.63 9.69
N ALA A 18 -2.14 0.58 10.94
CA ALA A 18 -2.52 -0.45 11.90
C ALA A 18 -4.03 -0.51 12.24
N GLN A 19 -4.81 0.48 11.81
CA GLN A 19 -6.27 0.53 12.02
C GLN A 19 -7.07 -0.16 10.92
N PHE A 20 -6.41 -0.59 9.82
CA PHE A 20 -7.08 -1.12 8.65
C PHE A 20 -6.83 -2.63 8.50
N ASP A 21 -7.92 -3.38 8.40
CA ASP A 21 -7.89 -4.81 8.16
C ASP A 21 -7.64 -5.14 6.68
N LEU A 22 -7.63 -6.44 6.35
CA LEU A 22 -7.63 -6.91 4.97
C LEU A 22 -8.82 -6.32 4.18
N TYR A 23 -8.61 -6.14 2.88
CA TYR A 23 -9.56 -5.53 1.94
C TYR A 23 -9.83 -4.04 2.13
N LYS A 24 -9.15 -3.35 3.06
CA LYS A 24 -9.30 -1.91 3.35
C LYS A 24 -8.14 -1.05 2.82
N CYS A 25 -7.50 -1.49 1.73
CA CYS A 25 -6.32 -0.81 1.17
C CYS A 25 -6.64 0.61 0.64
N ASP A 26 -7.83 0.81 0.09
CA ASP A 26 -8.35 2.11 -0.37
C ASP A 26 -8.61 3.08 0.79
N GLU A 27 -9.36 2.62 1.81
CA GLU A 27 -9.62 3.41 3.02
C GLU A 27 -8.31 3.77 3.75
N CYS A 28 -7.37 2.83 3.81
CA CYS A 28 -6.04 3.06 4.37
C CYS A 28 -5.28 4.13 3.57
N ALA A 29 -5.25 4.01 2.24
CA ALA A 29 -4.53 4.97 1.40
C ALA A 29 -5.12 6.38 1.48
N ILE A 30 -6.46 6.51 1.53
CA ILE A 30 -7.16 7.77 1.77
C ILE A 30 -6.75 8.37 3.12
N ALA A 31 -6.77 7.59 4.21
CA ALA A 31 -6.43 8.09 5.54
C ALA A 31 -4.97 8.54 5.65
N VAL A 32 -4.03 7.80 5.03
CA VAL A 32 -2.62 8.20 4.97
C VAL A 32 -2.45 9.48 4.15
N MET A 33 -3.05 9.56 2.96
CA MET A 33 -2.96 10.77 2.13
C MET A 33 -3.58 12.00 2.81
N GLN A 34 -4.71 11.85 3.49
CA GLN A 34 -5.32 12.94 4.26
C GLN A 34 -4.37 13.44 5.35
N TRP A 35 -3.78 12.53 6.13
CA TRP A 35 -2.83 12.92 7.17
C TRP A 35 -1.58 13.60 6.58
N LEU A 36 -1.07 13.12 5.44
CA LEU A 36 0.05 13.75 4.74
C LEU A 36 -0.30 15.18 4.30
N GLN A 37 -1.48 15.38 3.71
CA GLN A 37 -1.96 16.70 3.27
C GLN A 37 -2.14 17.67 4.45
N GLU A 38 -2.78 17.25 5.53
CA GLU A 38 -2.96 18.05 6.75
C GLU A 38 -1.63 18.50 7.36
N ASN A 39 -0.58 17.71 7.18
CA ASN A 39 0.75 18.04 7.65
C ASN A 39 1.60 18.74 6.57
N GLY A 40 1.16 18.88 5.33
CA GLY A 40 1.97 19.47 4.25
C GLY A 40 3.16 18.61 3.85
N ILE A 41 2.99 17.29 3.89
CA ILE A 41 3.96 16.27 3.44
C ILE A 41 3.51 15.78 2.07
N GLU A 42 4.44 15.75 1.12
CA GLU A 42 4.19 15.17 -0.19
C GLU A 42 4.15 13.64 -0.12
N GLY A 43 3.14 13.05 -0.73
CA GLY A 43 3.01 11.61 -0.93
C GLY A 43 2.30 11.33 -2.25
N LYS A 44 2.40 10.08 -2.69
CA LYS A 44 1.81 9.62 -3.96
C LYS A 44 1.04 8.33 -3.73
N VAL A 45 -0.14 8.22 -4.32
CA VAL A 45 -0.84 6.94 -4.34
C VAL A 45 -0.30 6.09 -5.48
N ILE A 46 0.03 4.84 -5.19
CA ILE A 46 0.38 3.82 -6.17
C ILE A 46 -0.72 2.77 -6.15
N LEU A 47 -1.24 2.44 -7.33
CA LEU A 47 -2.14 1.33 -7.56
C LEU A 47 -1.37 0.20 -8.24
N ILE A 48 -1.47 -1.01 -7.69
CA ILE A 48 -1.18 -2.23 -8.42
C ILE A 48 -2.49 -2.92 -8.78
N LYS A 49 -2.64 -3.29 -10.05
CA LYS A 49 -3.80 -4.06 -10.51
C LYS A 49 -3.38 -5.21 -11.41
N THR A 50 -4.10 -6.32 -11.33
CA THR A 50 -3.84 -7.46 -12.22
C THR A 50 -4.04 -7.05 -13.69
N LYS A 51 -3.20 -7.58 -14.59
CA LYS A 51 -3.29 -7.24 -16.01
C LYS A 51 -4.52 -7.86 -16.68
N LYS A 52 -5.00 -8.99 -16.19
CA LYS A 52 -6.14 -9.73 -16.75
C LYS A 52 -7.44 -9.31 -16.08
N ARG A 53 -8.42 -8.86 -16.88
CA ARG A 53 -9.71 -8.29 -16.42
C ARG A 53 -10.56 -9.17 -15.47
N LYS A 54 -10.36 -10.48 -15.46
CA LYS A 54 -11.09 -11.44 -14.60
C LYS A 54 -10.22 -12.06 -13.50
N GLU A 55 -9.00 -11.55 -13.32
CA GLU A 55 -8.07 -12.00 -12.30
C GLU A 55 -8.18 -11.07 -11.11
N TYR A 56 -8.93 -11.46 -10.08
CA TYR A 56 -9.13 -10.60 -8.91
C TYR A 56 -8.29 -11.01 -7.71
N TYR A 57 -7.49 -12.04 -7.88
CA TYR A 57 -6.76 -12.68 -6.80
C TYR A 57 -5.34 -12.13 -6.74
N ILE A 58 -5.01 -11.51 -5.61
CA ILE A 58 -3.66 -11.07 -5.28
C ILE A 58 -3.27 -11.68 -3.93
N LEU A 59 -2.08 -12.28 -3.85
CA LEU A 59 -1.42 -12.76 -2.64
C LEU A 59 -0.25 -11.84 -2.28
N SER A 60 0.21 -11.95 -1.04
CA SER A 60 1.29 -11.15 -0.48
C SER A 60 2.31 -12.06 0.20
N THR A 61 3.56 -12.04 -0.29
CA THR A 61 4.66 -12.86 0.23
C THR A 61 4.85 -12.65 1.73
N ARG A 62 4.78 -11.41 2.23
CA ARG A 62 4.92 -11.10 3.66
C ARG A 62 3.78 -11.67 4.51
N LEU A 63 2.56 -11.78 3.96
CA LEU A 63 1.45 -12.41 4.66
C LEU A 63 1.56 -13.94 4.64
N GLU A 64 1.98 -14.52 3.52
CA GLU A 64 2.22 -15.96 3.39
C GLU A 64 3.29 -16.43 4.38
N ARG A 65 4.38 -15.65 4.56
CA ARG A 65 5.41 -15.90 5.59
C ARG A 65 4.86 -15.89 7.03
N ARG A 66 3.71 -15.25 7.26
CA ARG A 66 2.98 -15.23 8.54
C ARG A 66 1.88 -16.30 8.62
N GLY A 67 1.80 -17.18 7.63
CA GLY A 67 0.79 -18.24 7.54
C GLY A 67 -0.57 -17.79 7.00
N ILE A 68 -0.67 -16.59 6.45
CA ILE A 68 -1.90 -16.03 5.89
C ILE A 68 -1.87 -16.18 4.36
N ASN A 69 -2.53 -17.22 3.84
CA ASN A 69 -2.52 -17.58 2.41
C ASN A 69 -3.85 -17.22 1.71
N GLN A 70 -4.50 -16.13 2.13
CA GLN A 70 -5.75 -15.66 1.54
C GLN A 70 -5.53 -14.45 0.64
N SER A 71 -6.41 -14.23 -0.34
CA SER A 71 -6.31 -13.04 -1.17
C SER A 71 -6.43 -11.77 -0.35
N ILE A 72 -5.63 -10.75 -0.70
CA ILE A 72 -5.70 -9.41 -0.12
C ILE A 72 -6.70 -8.50 -0.84
N THR A 73 -7.20 -8.92 -2.01
CA THR A 73 -8.14 -8.14 -2.83
C THR A 73 -9.37 -8.97 -3.23
N LEU A 74 -10.46 -8.27 -3.57
CA LEU A 74 -11.69 -8.86 -4.12
C LEU A 74 -11.94 -8.45 -5.58
N ASN A 75 -11.15 -7.51 -6.08
CA ASN A 75 -11.33 -6.84 -7.36
C ASN A 75 -10.02 -6.76 -8.17
N GLY A 76 -8.94 -7.39 -7.70
CA GLY A 76 -7.63 -7.38 -8.34
C GLY A 76 -6.93 -6.03 -8.31
N LYS A 77 -7.26 -5.15 -7.35
CA LYS A 77 -6.65 -3.84 -7.14
C LYS A 77 -6.17 -3.71 -5.71
N HIS A 78 -4.94 -3.26 -5.53
CA HIS A 78 -4.35 -2.98 -4.22
C HIS A 78 -3.65 -1.62 -4.23
N TYR A 79 -3.84 -0.84 -3.18
CA TYR A 79 -3.35 0.53 -3.09
C TYR A 79 -2.25 0.64 -2.03
N GLY A 80 -1.25 1.46 -2.32
CA GLY A 80 -0.23 1.89 -1.37
C GLY A 80 0.03 3.39 -1.49
N VAL A 81 0.63 3.98 -0.47
CA VAL A 81 1.03 5.38 -0.45
C VAL A 81 2.55 5.46 -0.33
N GLU A 82 3.20 5.99 -1.34
CA GLU A 82 4.63 6.29 -1.33
C GLU A 82 4.89 7.65 -0.69
N VAL A 83 5.75 7.66 0.32
CA VAL A 83 6.18 8.85 1.05
C VAL A 83 7.66 8.70 1.39
N ARG A 84 8.48 9.66 0.96
CA ARG A 84 9.93 9.66 1.24
C ARG A 84 10.62 8.33 0.86
N GLY A 85 10.20 7.69 -0.24
CA GLY A 85 10.79 6.43 -0.73
C GLY A 85 10.31 5.15 -0.03
N GLN A 86 9.35 5.24 0.91
CA GLN A 86 8.69 4.10 1.54
C GLN A 86 7.22 4.05 1.10
N VAL A 87 6.73 2.85 0.79
CA VAL A 87 5.35 2.56 0.45
C VAL A 87 4.66 1.92 1.63
N PHE A 88 3.55 2.53 2.05
CA PHE A 88 2.69 2.03 3.13
C PHE A 88 1.36 1.55 2.58
N ASP A 89 0.87 0.43 3.07
CA ASP A 89 -0.46 -0.10 2.80
C ASP A 89 -1.02 -0.79 4.05
N ASN A 90 -2.25 -1.30 3.98
CA ASN A 90 -2.94 -1.92 5.11
C ASN A 90 -2.35 -3.25 5.61
N LEU A 91 -1.21 -3.75 5.09
CA LEU A 91 -0.67 -5.04 5.50
C LEU A 91 0.59 -4.95 6.39
N SER A 92 1.23 -3.78 6.48
CA SER A 92 2.45 -3.58 7.29
C SER A 92 2.61 -2.16 7.82
N THR A 93 3.01 -2.04 9.09
CA THR A 93 3.24 -0.74 9.75
C THR A 93 4.57 -0.09 9.41
N ASP A 94 5.53 -0.84 8.88
CA ASP A 94 6.93 -0.41 8.78
C ASP A 94 7.25 0.21 7.42
N GLY A 95 6.34 0.10 6.45
CA GLY A 95 6.57 0.45 5.05
C GLY A 95 7.50 -0.54 4.36
N LEU A 96 7.57 -0.44 3.04
CA LEU A 96 8.52 -1.17 2.19
C LEU A 96 9.13 -0.21 1.18
N THR A 97 10.32 -0.52 0.66
CA THR A 97 10.77 0.17 -0.56
C THR A 97 9.76 -0.09 -1.68
N ARG A 98 9.69 0.80 -2.67
CA ARG A 98 8.78 0.61 -3.81
C ARG A 98 9.03 -0.70 -4.55
N GLU A 99 10.29 -1.09 -4.71
CA GLU A 99 10.68 -2.34 -5.34
C GLU A 99 10.21 -3.56 -4.52
N ASP A 100 10.47 -3.56 -3.20
CA ASP A 100 10.02 -4.63 -2.32
C ASP A 100 8.49 -4.73 -2.26
N TRP A 101 7.80 -3.58 -2.29
CA TRP A 101 6.35 -3.53 -2.31
C TRP A 101 5.78 -4.14 -3.60
N ILE A 102 6.35 -3.81 -4.76
CA ILE A 102 5.93 -4.40 -6.04
C ILE A 102 6.20 -5.90 -6.07
N ASN A 103 7.37 -6.33 -5.58
CA ASN A 103 7.81 -7.72 -5.59
C ASN A 103 7.11 -8.59 -4.52
N ASP A 104 6.36 -7.99 -3.60
CA ASP A 104 5.64 -8.74 -2.58
C ASP A 104 4.38 -9.43 -3.13
N PHE A 105 3.80 -8.91 -4.22
CA PHE A 105 2.50 -9.36 -4.70
C PHE A 105 2.57 -10.43 -5.79
N HIS A 106 1.69 -11.42 -5.66
CA HIS A 106 1.54 -12.50 -6.63
C HIS A 106 0.11 -12.59 -7.14
N CYS A 107 -0.04 -12.92 -8.41
CA CYS A 107 -1.33 -13.22 -9.04
C CYS A 107 -1.15 -14.40 -10.00
N PRO A 108 -2.22 -15.11 -10.39
CA PRO A 108 -2.10 -16.28 -11.28
C PRO A 108 -1.32 -16.05 -12.57
N SER A 109 -1.28 -14.82 -13.10
CA SER A 109 -0.52 -14.47 -14.29
C SER A 109 0.87 -13.92 -14.04
N GLU A 110 1.22 -13.60 -12.79
CA GLU A 110 2.42 -12.85 -12.38
C GLU A 110 2.60 -11.55 -13.19
N GLN A 111 1.49 -10.95 -13.62
CA GLN A 111 1.46 -9.74 -14.44
C GLN A 111 0.59 -8.68 -13.82
N PHE A 112 1.23 -7.57 -13.47
CA PHE A 112 0.59 -6.40 -12.91
C PHE A 112 0.75 -5.19 -13.82
N ILE A 113 -0.20 -4.27 -13.68
CA ILE A 113 -0.11 -2.89 -14.15
C ILE A 113 0.06 -2.03 -12.90
N ILE A 114 1.04 -1.14 -12.92
CA ILE A 114 1.32 -0.21 -11.83
C ILE A 114 1.03 1.21 -12.32
N GLU A 115 0.23 1.95 -11.55
CA GLU A 115 -0.20 3.31 -11.88
C GLU A 115 0.07 4.22 -10.68
N GLU A 116 0.58 5.43 -10.95
CA GLU A 116 0.59 6.52 -9.98
C GLU A 116 -0.70 7.31 -10.13
N LEU A 117 -1.42 7.50 -9.03
CA LEU A 117 -2.69 8.22 -9.01
C LEU A 117 -2.47 9.59 -8.35
N PRO A 118 -2.92 10.69 -8.98
CA PRO A 118 -2.84 12.03 -8.37
C PRO A 118 -3.76 12.15 -7.15
N GLU A 119 -4.85 11.38 -7.12
CA GLU A 119 -5.87 11.32 -6.08
C GLU A 119 -6.61 9.97 -6.12
N LEU A 120 -7.27 9.61 -5.02
CA LEU A 120 -8.12 8.41 -4.89
C LEU A 120 -9.60 8.73 -5.01
#